data_AF-A0A0S6UKK7-F1
#
_entry.id   AF-A0A0S6UKK7-F1
#
_cell.length_a   1.000
_cell.length_b   1.000
_cell.length_c   1.000
_cell.angle_alpha   90.00
_cell.angle_beta   90.00
_cell.angle_gamma   90.00
#
_symmetry.space_group_name_H-M   'P 1'
#
loop_
_entity.id
_entity.type
_entity.pdbx_description
1 polymer ?
#
loop_
_entity_poly.entity_id
_entity_poly.type
_entity_poly.pdbx_seq_one_letter_code
_entity_poly.pdbx_strand_id
1 'polypeptide(L)'
;MIEQAPDARGAPDRTPAERTVPRTIAVWDLPLRLWHWALAAGVLAAWFTPSVYDGLHRVLGYTVLGLLAFRLVWGFRGSRYSRFRMVGVRLRASPRYLWNLRRGISGRYIGLNPAGTLMLVALLVSLAVSTITGAMSVTVTFFGVWWVEDAHHYSSDAVIVLVVLHVAGVVLMGILQRENLIRAMITGRKRIRGHL
;
A
#
# COMPACT_ATOMS: atom_id res chain seq x y z
N MET A 1 -38.24 -62.13 -33.50
CA MET A 1 -38.23 -60.67 -33.68
C MET A 1 -37.80 -60.08 -32.34
N ILE A 2 -36.53 -59.66 -32.25
CA ILE A 2 -35.88 -58.62 -31.39
C ILE A 2 -36.37 -58.53 -29.93
N GLU A 3 -35.56 -58.68 -28.87
CA GLU A 3 -34.62 -57.63 -28.42
C GLU A 3 -33.61 -58.14 -27.38
N GLN A 4 -32.38 -57.64 -27.48
CA GLN A 4 -31.21 -57.98 -26.66
C GLN A 4 -31.13 -57.16 -25.35
N ALA A 5 -30.28 -57.64 -24.45
CA ALA A 5 -29.97 -57.22 -23.08
C ALA A 5 -29.55 -55.74 -22.89
N PRO A 6 -29.51 -55.23 -21.63
CA PRO A 6 -29.40 -53.80 -21.32
C PRO A 6 -27.95 -53.30 -21.42
N ASP A 7 -27.75 -52.22 -22.18
CA ASP A 7 -26.44 -51.60 -22.39
C ASP A 7 -26.13 -50.60 -21.27
N ALA A 8 -25.25 -51.00 -20.37
CA ALA A 8 -24.64 -50.12 -19.38
C ALA A 8 -23.34 -49.55 -19.96
N ARG A 9 -23.35 -48.26 -20.33
CA ARG A 9 -22.27 -47.25 -20.12
C ARG A 9 -22.49 -45.98 -20.95
N GLY A 10 -23.23 -45.03 -20.39
CA GLY A 10 -23.24 -43.63 -20.81
C GLY A 10 -22.66 -42.75 -19.70
N ALA A 11 -21.35 -42.48 -19.76
CA ALA A 11 -20.67 -41.53 -18.88
C ALA A 11 -21.31 -40.13 -18.96
N PRO A 12 -21.25 -39.33 -17.89
CA PRO A 12 -22.02 -38.09 -17.77
C PRO A 12 -21.66 -37.08 -18.85
N ASP A 13 -22.68 -36.41 -19.38
CA ASP A 13 -22.58 -35.20 -20.19
C ASP A 13 -21.83 -34.12 -19.40
N ARG A 14 -20.50 -34.14 -19.49
CA ARG A 14 -19.63 -33.07 -19.00
C ARG A 14 -19.43 -32.13 -20.16
N THR A 15 -20.31 -31.13 -20.26
CA THR A 15 -20.13 -29.98 -21.13
C THR A 15 -18.70 -29.43 -20.98
N PRO A 16 -17.87 -29.42 -22.04
CA PRO A 16 -16.53 -28.86 -21.98
C PRO A 16 -16.64 -27.35 -21.89
N ALA A 17 -15.93 -26.76 -20.93
CA ALA A 17 -15.72 -25.32 -20.77
C ALA A 17 -16.94 -24.53 -20.26
N GLU A 18 -17.26 -24.71 -18.98
CA GLU A 18 -17.55 -23.56 -18.12
C GLU A 18 -16.30 -22.65 -18.19
N ARG A 19 -16.31 -21.70 -19.13
CA ARG A 19 -15.26 -20.69 -19.26
C ARG A 19 -15.15 -20.03 -17.89
N THR A 20 -14.03 -20.25 -17.20
CA THR A 20 -13.67 -19.53 -15.99
C THR A 20 -13.52 -18.06 -16.36
N VAL A 21 -14.64 -17.33 -16.44
CA VAL A 21 -14.64 -15.90 -16.68
C VAL A 21 -13.81 -15.32 -15.54
N PRO A 22 -12.67 -14.68 -15.84
CA PRO A 22 -11.81 -14.13 -14.80
C PRO A 22 -12.62 -13.06 -14.04
N ARG A 23 -13.15 -13.41 -12.86
CA ARG A 23 -13.83 -12.47 -11.98
C ARG A 23 -12.80 -11.42 -11.57
N THR A 24 -12.96 -10.24 -12.15
CA THR A 24 -12.17 -9.05 -11.80
C THR A 24 -12.96 -8.34 -10.72
N ILE A 25 -12.55 -8.52 -9.48
CA ILE A 25 -13.19 -7.84 -8.34
C ILE A 25 -12.51 -6.49 -8.20
N ALA A 26 -13.30 -5.42 -8.05
CA ALA A 26 -12.77 -4.12 -7.65
C ALA A 26 -12.35 -4.23 -6.19
N VAL A 27 -11.05 -4.25 -5.93
CA VAL A 27 -10.49 -4.46 -4.57
C VAL A 27 -10.03 -3.15 -3.94
N TRP A 28 -9.80 -2.11 -4.76
CA TRP A 28 -9.31 -0.82 -4.29
C TRP A 28 -10.22 0.32 -4.75
N ASP A 29 -10.76 1.05 -3.78
CA ASP A 29 -11.64 2.20 -4.01
C ASP A 29 -10.89 3.30 -4.78
N LEU A 30 -11.56 3.88 -5.79
CA LEU A 30 -11.01 4.97 -6.60
C LEU A 30 -10.49 6.16 -5.76
N PRO A 31 -11.19 6.62 -4.69
CA PRO A 31 -10.72 7.72 -3.84
C PRO A 31 -9.38 7.44 -3.17
N LEU A 32 -9.16 6.21 -2.68
CA LEU A 32 -7.91 5.84 -2.00
C LEU A 32 -6.73 5.86 -2.96
N ARG A 33 -6.96 5.44 -4.22
CA ARG A 33 -5.93 5.42 -5.26
C ARG A 33 -5.55 6.83 -5.67
N LEU A 34 -6.54 7.69 -5.91
CA LEU A 34 -6.30 9.10 -6.23
C LEU A 34 -5.52 9.79 -5.09
N TRP A 35 -5.93 9.55 -3.84
CA TRP A 35 -5.21 10.05 -2.67
C TRP A 35 -3.75 9.57 -2.63
N HIS A 36 -3.50 8.28 -2.87
CA HIS A 36 -2.14 7.75 -2.84
C HIS A 36 -1.27 8.35 -3.95
N TRP A 37 -1.78 8.45 -5.17
CA TRP A 37 -1.02 9.02 -6.29
C TRP A 37 -0.78 10.53 -6.09
N ALA A 38 -1.75 11.25 -5.52
CA ALA A 38 -1.56 12.64 -5.12
C ALA A 38 -0.47 12.79 -4.05
N LEU A 39 -0.46 11.91 -3.04
CA LEU A 39 0.57 11.91 -2.01
C LEU A 39 1.95 11.59 -2.60
N ALA A 40 2.04 10.55 -3.44
CA ALA A 40 3.31 10.13 -4.05
C ALA A 40 3.88 11.23 -4.96
N ALA A 41 3.04 11.86 -5.79
CA ALA A 41 3.44 12.98 -6.63
C ALA A 41 3.85 14.20 -5.79
N GLY A 42 3.10 14.50 -4.73
CA GLY A 42 3.40 15.60 -3.80
C GLY A 42 4.74 15.43 -3.10
N VAL A 43 5.02 14.23 -2.57
CA VAL A 43 6.31 13.91 -1.93
C VAL A 43 7.47 14.00 -2.93
N LEU A 44 7.29 13.45 -4.13
CA LEU A 44 8.33 13.48 -5.16
C LEU A 44 8.63 14.92 -5.62
N ALA A 45 7.60 15.74 -5.82
CA ALA A 45 7.78 17.15 -6.16
C ALA A 45 8.39 17.95 -5.00
N ALA A 46 7.99 17.67 -3.75
CA ALA A 46 8.55 18.31 -2.57
C ALA A 46 10.03 17.98 -2.39
N TRP A 47 10.50 16.82 -2.87
CA TRP A 47 11.90 16.44 -2.81
C TRP A 47 12.82 17.22 -3.77
N PHE A 48 12.33 17.58 -4.97
CA PHE A 48 13.12 18.32 -5.97
C PHE A 48 13.10 19.85 -5.79
N THR A 49 12.13 20.37 -5.06
CA THR A 49 11.89 21.81 -4.89
C THR A 49 12.68 22.56 -3.80
N PRO A 50 13.33 21.94 -2.79
CA PRO A 50 13.93 22.70 -1.67
C PRO A 50 15.05 23.67 -2.10
N SER A 51 15.83 23.31 -3.12
CA SER A 51 17.06 24.05 -3.49
C SER A 51 16.84 25.23 -4.45
N VAL A 52 15.76 25.21 -5.24
CA VAL A 52 15.51 26.22 -6.29
C VAL A 52 14.15 26.91 -6.12
N TYR A 53 13.17 26.24 -5.51
CA TYR A 53 11.79 26.70 -5.43
C TYR A 53 11.23 26.56 -4.01
N ASP A 54 11.82 27.25 -3.04
CA ASP A 54 11.40 27.20 -1.63
C ASP A 54 9.90 27.50 -1.42
N GLY A 55 9.34 28.49 -2.14
CA GLY A 55 7.90 28.79 -2.09
C GLY A 55 7.05 27.60 -2.54
N LEU A 56 7.46 26.91 -3.60
CA LEU A 56 6.78 25.70 -4.09
C LEU A 56 6.95 24.53 -3.12
N HIS A 57 8.15 24.36 -2.55
CA HIS A 57 8.40 23.34 -1.52
C HIS A 57 7.44 23.49 -0.34
N ARG A 58 7.23 24.72 0.16
CA ARG A 58 6.28 25.01 1.24
C ARG A 58 4.84 24.65 0.87
N VAL A 59 4.38 25.08 -0.31
CA VAL A 59 3.02 24.76 -0.79
C VAL A 59 2.81 23.25 -0.92
N LEU A 60 3.81 22.53 -1.46
CA LEU A 60 3.77 21.08 -1.57
C LEU A 60 3.80 20.40 -0.18
N GLY A 61 4.62 20.89 0.74
CA GLY A 61 4.69 20.42 2.12
C GLY A 61 3.34 20.54 2.83
N TYR A 62 2.67 21.69 2.74
CA TYR A 62 1.32 21.88 3.29
C TYR A 62 0.28 21.00 2.60
N THR A 63 0.40 20.79 1.28
CA THR A 63 -0.49 19.90 0.53
C THR A 63 -0.34 18.45 1.02
N VAL A 64 0.90 17.98 1.21
CA VAL A 64 1.20 16.65 1.76
C VAL A 64 0.69 16.53 3.19
N LEU A 65 0.87 17.56 4.04
CA LEU A 65 0.34 17.59 5.41
C LEU A 65 -1.20 17.50 5.41
N GLY A 66 -1.87 18.24 4.53
CA GLY A 66 -3.32 18.19 4.38
C GLY A 66 -3.83 16.82 3.91
N LEU A 67 -3.16 16.22 2.92
CA LEU A 67 -3.45 14.86 2.46
C LEU A 67 -3.25 13.82 3.58
N LEU A 68 -2.19 13.98 4.38
CA LEU A 68 -1.91 13.12 5.53
C LEU A 68 -3.00 13.26 6.61
N ALA A 69 -3.38 14.49 6.97
CA ALA A 69 -4.44 14.76 7.92
C ALA A 69 -5.79 14.16 7.44
N PHE A 70 -6.14 14.38 6.17
CA PHE A 70 -7.31 13.76 5.54
C PHE A 70 -7.28 12.24 5.68
N ARG A 71 -6.11 11.61 5.44
CA ARG A 71 -5.94 10.16 5.54
C ARG A 71 -6.10 9.64 6.95
N LEU A 72 -5.62 10.39 7.94
CA LEU A 72 -5.80 10.05 9.35
C LEU A 72 -7.29 10.12 9.69
N VAL A 73 -7.96 11.22 9.40
CA VAL A 73 -9.41 11.41 9.64
C VAL A 73 -10.24 10.34 8.94
N TRP A 74 -9.96 10.05 7.67
CA TRP A 74 -10.62 8.98 6.92
C TRP A 74 -10.29 7.59 7.48
N GLY A 75 -9.07 7.38 7.98
CA GLY A 75 -8.67 6.15 8.67
C GLY A 75 -9.43 5.92 9.98
N PHE A 76 -9.88 6.99 10.65
CA PHE A 76 -10.73 6.92 11.83
C PHE A 76 -12.23 6.81 11.50
N ARG A 77 -12.71 7.46 10.43
CA ARG A 77 -14.13 7.44 10.01
C ARG A 77 -14.51 6.30 9.06
N GLY A 78 -13.55 5.64 8.40
CA GLY A 78 -13.79 4.57 7.42
C GLY A 78 -14.25 3.24 8.04
N SER A 79 -15.20 2.57 7.39
CA SER A 79 -15.93 1.39 7.87
C SER A 79 -15.03 0.19 8.26
N ARG A 80 -15.62 -0.71 9.07
CA ARG A 80 -15.18 -1.98 9.71
C ARG A 80 -13.77 -2.59 9.43
N TYR A 81 -13.17 -2.40 8.26
CA TYR A 81 -11.86 -2.94 7.80
C TYR A 81 -10.69 -1.93 7.84
N SER A 82 -10.93 -0.61 7.96
CA SER A 82 -9.89 0.44 7.97
C SER A 82 -9.31 0.75 9.36
N ARG A 83 -9.73 0.03 10.40
CA ARG A 83 -9.39 0.39 11.78
C ARG A 83 -7.90 0.14 12.05
N PHE A 84 -7.19 1.18 12.47
CA PHE A 84 -5.87 1.14 13.11
C PHE A 84 -5.71 0.03 14.18
N ARG A 85 -6.82 -0.52 14.66
CA ARG A 85 -6.90 -1.73 15.48
C ARG A 85 -6.28 -2.98 14.84
N MET A 86 -6.30 -3.14 13.50
CA MET A 86 -5.56 -4.22 12.82
C MET A 86 -4.07 -3.92 12.68
N VAL A 87 -3.66 -2.65 12.63
CA VAL A 87 -2.25 -2.25 12.62
C VAL A 87 -1.61 -2.67 13.94
N GLY A 88 -2.24 -2.35 15.09
CA GLY A 88 -1.74 -2.76 16.41
C GLY A 88 -1.68 -4.28 16.63
N VAL A 89 -2.69 -5.03 16.17
CA VAL A 89 -2.71 -6.51 16.27
C VAL A 89 -1.65 -7.16 15.36
N ARG A 90 -1.39 -6.61 14.17
CA ARG A 90 -0.37 -7.13 13.25
C ARG A 90 1.05 -6.69 13.60
N LEU A 91 1.23 -5.50 14.21
CA LEU A 91 2.53 -5.04 14.70
C LEU A 91 3.09 -5.96 15.79
N ARG A 92 2.21 -6.50 16.65
CA ARG A 92 2.57 -7.52 17.66
C ARG A 92 2.92 -8.89 17.06
N ALA A 93 2.50 -9.19 15.83
CA ALA A 93 2.84 -10.42 15.11
C ALA A 93 4.11 -10.27 14.22
N SER A 94 4.59 -9.04 14.01
CA SER A 94 5.72 -8.70 13.14
C SER A 94 7.06 -9.42 13.43
N PRO A 95 7.53 -9.62 14.68
CA PRO A 95 8.86 -10.20 14.88
C PRO A 95 8.93 -11.69 14.49
N ARG A 96 7.90 -12.49 14.78
CA ARG A 96 7.82 -13.89 14.35
C ARG A 96 7.66 -14.02 12.83
N TYR A 97 6.98 -13.07 12.19
CA TYR A 97 6.80 -13.09 10.74
C TYR A 97 8.09 -12.69 9.98
N LEU A 98 8.80 -11.65 10.43
CA LEU A 98 10.08 -11.25 9.83
C LEU A 98 11.14 -12.36 9.97
N TRP A 99 11.10 -13.09 11.09
CA TRP A 99 11.93 -14.28 11.33
C TRP A 99 11.57 -15.47 10.40
N ASN A 100 10.29 -15.72 10.16
CA ASN A 100 9.83 -16.78 9.24
C ASN A 100 10.01 -16.41 7.76
N LEU A 101 9.99 -15.11 7.43
CA LEU A 101 10.27 -14.61 6.08
C LEU A 101 11.75 -14.76 5.72
N ARG A 102 12.67 -14.54 6.67
CA ARG A 102 14.10 -14.91 6.53
C ARG A 102 14.30 -16.41 6.29
N ARG A 103 13.35 -17.26 6.70
CA ARG A 103 13.36 -18.72 6.47
C ARG A 103 12.60 -19.18 5.21
N GLY A 104 12.12 -18.25 4.37
CA GLY A 104 11.47 -18.58 3.10
C GLY A 104 10.05 -19.17 3.20
N ILE A 105 9.46 -19.24 4.41
CA ILE A 105 8.12 -19.79 4.62
C ILE A 105 7.09 -18.69 4.34
N SER A 106 6.85 -18.42 3.06
CA SER A 106 5.82 -17.48 2.62
C SER A 106 4.46 -18.18 2.56
N GLY A 107 3.78 -18.26 3.70
CA GLY A 107 2.35 -18.56 3.71
C GLY A 107 1.61 -17.60 2.78
N ARG A 108 0.73 -18.12 1.93
CA ARG A 108 -0.01 -17.38 0.91
C ARG A 108 -1.03 -16.44 1.59
N TYR A 109 -0.60 -15.27 2.06
CA TYR A 109 -1.49 -14.29 2.70
C TYR A 109 -2.24 -13.49 1.63
N ILE A 110 -3.57 -13.56 1.65
CA ILE A 110 -4.50 -12.93 0.71
C ILE A 110 -4.71 -11.41 1.03
N GLY A 111 -3.72 -10.72 1.63
CA GLY A 111 -3.86 -9.32 2.06
C GLY A 111 -2.53 -8.59 2.33
N LEU A 112 -2.55 -7.47 3.07
CA LEU A 112 -1.33 -6.74 3.45
C LEU A 112 -0.38 -7.65 4.24
N ASN A 113 0.79 -7.91 3.65
CA ASN A 113 1.93 -8.55 4.31
C ASN A 113 2.27 -7.74 5.60
N PRO A 114 2.57 -8.38 6.74
CA PRO A 114 3.09 -7.71 7.93
C PRO A 114 4.25 -6.74 7.64
N ALA A 115 5.14 -7.06 6.69
CA ALA A 115 6.18 -6.15 6.23
C ALA A 115 5.62 -4.89 5.54
N GLY A 116 4.56 -5.03 4.74
CA GLY A 116 3.86 -3.89 4.13
C GLY A 116 3.12 -3.03 5.16
N THR A 117 2.64 -3.64 6.25
CA THR A 117 2.03 -2.89 7.37
C THR A 117 3.08 -2.08 8.13
N LEU A 118 4.26 -2.67 8.37
CA LEU A 118 5.38 -1.95 9.00
C LEU A 118 5.86 -0.78 8.13
N MET A 119 6.01 -1.00 6.82
CA MET A 119 6.39 0.04 5.87
C MET A 119 5.36 1.19 5.82
N LEU A 120 4.06 0.86 5.84
CA LEU A 120 3.01 1.88 5.91
C LEU A 120 3.15 2.75 7.17
N VAL A 121 3.36 2.13 8.34
CA VAL A 121 3.53 2.87 9.60
C VAL A 121 4.80 3.71 9.56
N ALA A 122 5.92 3.15 9.11
CA ALA A 122 7.18 3.87 9.00
C ALA A 122 7.04 5.11 8.10
N LEU A 123 6.47 4.94 6.90
CA LEU A 123 6.22 6.06 5.99
C LEU A 123 5.29 7.11 6.59
N LEU A 124 4.17 6.72 7.23
CA LEU A 124 3.24 7.67 7.84
C LEU A 124 3.90 8.47 8.97
N VAL A 125 4.69 7.81 9.83
CA VAL A 125 5.39 8.48 10.93
C VAL A 125 6.46 9.42 10.39
N SER A 126 7.31 8.96 9.47
CA SER A 126 8.35 9.80 8.86
C SER A 126 7.78 10.99 8.11
N LEU A 127 6.70 10.80 7.32
CA LEU A 127 5.99 11.91 6.68
C LEU A 127 5.39 12.88 7.71
N ALA A 128 4.78 12.36 8.79
CA ALA A 128 4.21 13.21 9.83
C ALA A 128 5.29 14.07 10.49
N VAL A 129 6.42 13.47 10.88
CA VAL A 129 7.54 14.21 11.46
C VAL A 129 8.04 15.26 10.48
N SER A 130 8.37 14.89 9.24
CA SER A 130 8.89 15.82 8.22
C SER A 130 7.94 16.98 7.94
N THR A 131 6.65 16.71 7.74
CA THR A 131 5.67 17.77 7.41
C THR A 131 5.33 18.66 8.60
N ILE A 132 5.33 18.12 9.83
CA ILE A 132 5.11 18.92 11.04
C ILE A 132 6.33 19.80 11.32
N THR A 133 7.54 19.24 11.30
CA THR A 133 8.76 20.02 11.57
C THR A 133 9.03 21.03 10.48
N GLY A 134 8.73 20.72 9.21
CA GLY A 134 8.77 21.68 8.10
C GLY A 134 7.73 22.80 8.23
N ALA A 135 6.53 22.50 8.75
CA ALA A 135 5.55 23.53 9.06
C ALA A 135 5.97 24.39 10.27
N MET A 136 6.68 23.81 11.24
CA MET A 136 7.21 24.54 12.40
C MET A 136 8.37 25.46 11.98
N SER A 137 9.31 25.00 11.16
CA SER A 137 10.51 25.78 10.79
C SER A 137 10.20 27.11 10.11
N VAL A 138 9.01 27.24 9.49
CA VAL A 138 8.55 28.48 8.84
C VAL A 138 7.76 29.41 9.76
N THR A 139 7.48 29.00 11.01
CA THR A 139 6.78 29.83 11.99
C THR A 139 7.77 30.67 12.80
N VAL A 140 7.38 31.90 13.16
CA VAL A 140 8.21 32.83 13.93
C VAL A 140 8.70 32.26 15.27
N THR A 141 7.93 31.34 15.88
CA THR A 141 8.27 30.73 17.18
C THR A 141 9.38 29.69 17.07
N PHE A 142 9.49 29.00 15.94
CA PHE A 142 10.41 27.87 15.75
C PHE A 142 11.45 28.11 14.64
N PHE A 143 11.48 29.33 14.09
CA PHE A 143 12.44 29.74 13.08
C PHE A 143 13.88 29.72 13.64
N GLY A 144 14.80 29.04 12.96
CA GLY A 144 16.20 28.90 13.39
C GLY A 144 16.43 27.95 14.57
N VAL A 145 15.42 27.17 14.97
CA VAL A 145 15.56 26.17 16.02
C VAL A 145 16.20 24.91 15.44
N TRP A 146 17.47 24.68 15.79
CA TRP A 146 18.31 23.59 15.26
C TRP A 146 17.62 22.21 15.24
N TRP A 147 16.97 21.80 16.34
CA TRP A 147 16.35 20.48 16.40
C TRP A 147 15.16 20.33 15.44
N VAL A 148 14.46 21.43 15.11
CA VAL A 148 13.34 21.43 14.16
C VAL A 148 13.86 21.26 12.74
N GLU A 149 14.91 22.01 12.39
CA GLU A 149 15.57 21.93 11.08
C GLU A 149 16.21 20.56 10.87
N ASP A 150 16.96 20.05 11.86
CA ASP A 150 17.57 18.72 11.82
C ASP A 150 16.50 17.62 11.72
N ALA A 151 15.44 17.71 12.52
CA ALA A 151 14.36 16.73 12.48
C ALA A 151 13.65 16.74 11.12
N HIS A 152 13.42 17.91 10.50
CA HIS A 152 12.90 18.00 9.14
C HIS A 152 13.87 17.36 8.13
N HIS A 153 15.15 17.71 8.18
CA HIS A 153 16.16 17.21 7.25
C HIS A 153 16.29 15.68 7.33
N TYR A 154 16.53 15.13 8.53
CA TYR A 154 16.68 13.69 8.73
C TYR A 154 15.41 12.90 8.42
N SER A 155 14.24 13.42 8.77
CA SER A 155 12.98 12.73 8.46
C SER A 155 12.66 12.78 6.97
N SER A 156 12.94 13.90 6.28
CA SER A 156 12.78 14.01 4.82
C SER A 156 13.68 13.02 4.08
N ASP A 157 14.94 12.88 4.47
CA ASP A 157 15.84 11.86 3.90
C ASP A 157 15.33 10.43 4.17
N ALA A 158 14.87 10.17 5.39
CA ALA A 158 14.28 8.88 5.74
C ALA A 158 13.05 8.56 4.90
N VAL A 159 12.20 9.54 4.58
CA VAL A 159 11.04 9.35 3.70
C VAL A 159 11.48 8.86 2.32
N ILE A 160 12.52 9.45 1.72
CA ILE A 160 12.99 9.04 0.39
C ILE A 160 13.53 7.61 0.41
N VAL A 161 14.35 7.28 1.41
CA VAL A 161 14.86 5.92 1.59
C VAL A 161 13.70 4.92 1.74
N LEU A 162 12.71 5.23 2.58
CA LEU A 162 11.54 4.38 2.79
C LEU A 162 10.68 4.25 1.54
N VAL A 163 10.54 5.31 0.72
CA VAL A 163 9.82 5.26 -0.55
C VAL A 163 10.54 4.32 -1.52
N VAL A 164 11.85 4.41 -1.66
CA VAL A 164 12.63 3.49 -2.51
C VAL A 164 12.47 2.05 -2.04
N LEU A 165 12.59 1.80 -0.73
CA LEU A 165 12.36 0.47 -0.14
C LEU A 165 10.94 -0.02 -0.35
N HIS A 166 9.94 0.88 -0.27
CA HIS A 166 8.55 0.55 -0.52
C HIS A 166 8.34 0.10 -1.98
N VAL A 167 8.85 0.85 -2.96
CA VAL A 167 8.74 0.47 -4.38
C VAL A 167 9.46 -0.85 -4.64
N ALA A 168 10.67 -1.02 -4.13
CA ALA A 168 11.41 -2.28 -4.25
C ALA A 168 10.64 -3.46 -3.63
N GLY A 169 10.04 -3.27 -2.46
CA GLY A 169 9.20 -4.27 -1.79
C GLY A 169 7.95 -4.63 -2.59
N VAL A 170 7.30 -3.64 -3.21
CA VAL A 170 6.13 -3.87 -4.09
C VAL A 170 6.52 -4.65 -5.33
N VAL A 171 7.66 -4.32 -5.95
CA VAL A 171 8.17 -5.05 -7.13
C VAL A 171 8.54 -6.48 -6.76
N LEU A 172 9.30 -6.69 -5.68
CA LEU A 172 9.70 -8.01 -5.21
C LEU A 172 8.49 -8.90 -4.88
N MET A 173 7.51 -8.34 -4.17
CA MET A 173 6.27 -9.08 -3.86
C MET A 173 5.43 -9.34 -5.11
N GLY A 174 5.43 -8.42 -6.08
CA GLY A 174 4.75 -8.63 -7.36
C GLY A 174 5.36 -9.79 -8.15
N ILE A 175 6.70 -9.90 -8.16
CA ILE A 175 7.43 -11.01 -8.78
C ILE A 175 7.15 -12.32 -8.03
N LEU A 176 7.30 -12.31 -6.70
CA LEU A 176 7.14 -13.51 -5.87
C LEU A 176 5.72 -14.07 -5.89
N GLN A 177 4.72 -13.20 -5.86
CA GLN A 177 3.30 -13.58 -5.89
C GLN A 177 2.76 -13.76 -7.31
N ARG A 178 3.57 -13.45 -8.35
CA ARG A 178 3.15 -13.42 -9.77
C ARG A 178 1.88 -12.59 -10.00
N GLU A 179 1.70 -11.53 -9.20
CA GLU A 179 0.58 -10.60 -9.28
C GLU A 179 1.11 -9.19 -9.55
N ASN A 180 0.58 -8.50 -10.57
CA ASN A 180 0.98 -7.13 -10.84
C ASN A 180 0.28 -6.17 -9.87
N LEU A 181 0.87 -6.01 -8.67
CA LEU A 181 0.41 -5.09 -7.61
C LEU A 181 0.32 -3.64 -8.11
N ILE A 182 1.30 -3.20 -8.90
CA ILE A 182 1.32 -1.87 -9.53
C ILE A 182 0.10 -1.71 -10.46
N ARG A 183 -0.21 -2.72 -11.27
CA ARG A 183 -1.38 -2.71 -12.15
C ARG A 183 -2.68 -2.70 -11.34
N ALA A 184 -2.74 -3.41 -10.21
CA ALA A 184 -3.90 -3.36 -9.31
C ALA A 184 -4.11 -1.95 -8.74
N MET A 185 -3.04 -1.20 -8.50
CA MET A 185 -3.07 0.18 -8.01
C MET A 185 -3.45 1.22 -9.09
N ILE A 186 -3.25 0.89 -10.38
CA ILE A 186 -3.67 1.73 -11.52
C ILE A 186 -5.05 1.34 -12.06
N THR A 187 -5.47 0.08 -11.90
CA THR A 187 -6.74 -0.41 -12.47
C THR A 187 -7.82 -0.66 -11.43
N GLY A 188 -7.49 -0.69 -10.13
CA GLY A 188 -8.42 -0.99 -9.03
C GLY A 188 -8.96 -2.42 -9.02
N ARG A 189 -8.60 -3.24 -10.03
CA ARG A 189 -9.14 -4.58 -10.25
C ARG A 189 -8.08 -5.62 -9.94
N LYS A 190 -8.41 -6.56 -9.04
CA LYS A 190 -7.60 -7.77 -8.84
C LYS A 190 -8.18 -8.89 -9.70
N ARG A 191 -7.33 -9.54 -10.51
CA ARG A 191 -7.72 -10.73 -11.27
C ARG A 191 -7.55 -11.93 -10.35
N ILE A 192 -8.64 -12.43 -9.76
CA ILE A 192 -8.58 -13.70 -9.03
C ILE A 192 -8.60 -14.82 -10.08
N ARG A 193 -7.48 -15.53 -10.21
CA ARG A 193 -7.46 -16.81 -10.93
C ARG A 193 -7.97 -17.85 -9.93
N GLY A 194 -9.26 -18.20 -10.02
CA GLY A 194 -9.85 -19.23 -9.18
C GLY A 194 -9.13 -20.55 -9.41
N HIS A 195 -8.49 -21.07 -8.37
CA HIS A 195 -8.16 -22.49 -8.25
C HIS A 195 -8.99 -22.99 -7.07
N LEU A 196 -10.06 -23.73 -7.38
CA LEU A 196 -10.60 -24.76 -6.49
C LEU A 196 -9.81 -26.04 -6.76
#